data_AF-C6K347-F1
#
_entry.id   AF-C6K347-F1
#
_cell.length_a   1.000
_cell.length_b   1.000
_cell.length_c   1.000
_cell.angle_alpha   90.00
_cell.angle_beta   90.00
_cell.angle_gamma   90.00
#
_symmetry.space_group_name_H-M   'P 1'
#
loop_
_entity.id
_entity.type
_entity.pdbx_description
1 polymer ?
#
loop_
_entity_poly.entity_id
_entity_poly.type
_entity_poly.pdbx_seq_one_letter_code
_entity_poly.pdbx_strand_id
1 'polypeptide(L)'
;QFVRFDSDAESPRMEPRAPWMEQEGPEYWEEETRKVKETAQTFRVSLGNLRGYYNQSEAGSHTYQWMYGCDLGPDGRLLRGYHQFAYDGKDYIALNRDLRSWTAADEAAQN
;
A
#
# COMPACT_ATOMS: atom_id res chain seq x y z
N GLN A 1 2.34 8.52 13.45
CA GLN A 1 2.90 7.33 12.78
C GLN A 1 3.40 6.37 13.85
N PHE A 2 3.27 5.05 13.66
CA PHE A 2 3.72 4.06 14.65
C PHE A 2 4.69 3.00 14.09
N VAL A 3 4.70 2.76 12.78
CA VAL A 3 5.72 1.95 12.09
C VAL A 3 6.22 2.61 10.81
N ARG A 4 7.41 2.21 10.33
CA ARG A 4 7.96 2.60 9.04
C ARG A 4 8.83 1.48 8.46
N PHE A 5 8.75 1.28 7.16
CA PHE A 5 9.71 0.52 6.38
C PHE A 5 10.35 1.45 5.34
N ASP A 6 11.63 1.24 5.07
CA ASP A 6 12.39 1.96 4.05
C ASP A 6 13.27 0.96 3.29
N SER A 7 13.09 0.84 1.98
CA SER A 7 13.86 -0.10 1.15
C SER A 7 15.30 0.36 0.94
N ASP A 8 15.57 1.65 1.11
CA ASP A 8 16.88 2.25 0.82
C ASP A 8 17.77 2.31 2.07
N ALA A 9 17.26 1.87 3.23
CA ALA A 9 18.04 1.74 4.46
C ALA A 9 19.14 0.67 4.31
N GLU A 10 20.23 0.81 5.07
CA GLU A 10 21.35 -0.16 5.07
C GLU A 10 20.90 -1.58 5.45
N SER A 11 19.94 -1.67 6.38
CA SER A 11 19.29 -2.92 6.77
C SER A 11 17.77 -2.78 6.68
N PRO A 12 17.16 -3.02 5.49
CA PRO A 12 15.73 -2.82 5.28
C PRO A 12 14.90 -3.76 6.16
N ARG A 13 14.21 -3.17 7.14
CA ARG A 13 13.29 -3.84 8.07
C ARG A 13 12.16 -2.91 8.50
N MET A 14 11.07 -3.47 8.98
CA MET A 14 10.02 -2.70 9.62
C MET A 14 10.52 -2.20 10.98
N GLU A 15 10.31 -0.91 11.27
CA GLU A 15 10.82 -0.26 12.47
C GLU A 15 9.70 0.41 13.29
N PRO A 16 9.77 0.36 14.62
CA PRO A 16 8.87 1.11 15.49
C PRO A 16 9.10 2.62 15.35
N ARG A 17 8.02 3.39 15.43
CA ARG A 17 8.01 4.86 15.43
C ARG A 17 7.23 5.45 16.59
N ALA A 18 6.79 4.60 17.52
CA ALA A 18 6.12 4.99 18.76
C ALA A 18 6.57 4.06 19.91
N PRO A 19 6.71 4.56 21.16
CA PRO A 19 7.25 3.77 22.27
C PRO A 19 6.48 2.46 22.55
N TRP A 20 5.17 2.47 22.39
CA TRP A 20 4.33 1.30 22.63
C TRP A 20 4.52 0.19 21.59
N MET A 21 5.14 0.46 20.44
CA MET A 21 5.49 -0.60 19.48
C MET A 21 6.73 -1.38 19.91
N GLU A 22 7.60 -0.83 20.77
CA GLU A 22 8.83 -1.52 21.21
C GLU A 22 8.54 -2.77 22.05
N GLN A 23 7.31 -2.92 22.54
CA GLN A 23 6.85 -4.10 23.28
C GLN A 23 6.61 -5.33 22.37
N GLU A 24 6.48 -5.14 21.05
CA GLU A 24 6.25 -6.23 20.10
C GLU A 24 7.48 -7.12 19.97
N GLY A 25 7.25 -8.43 19.93
CA GLY A 25 8.30 -9.45 19.85
C GLY A 25 9.00 -9.53 18.48
N PRO A 26 10.15 -10.23 18.41
CA PRO A 26 10.89 -10.39 17.16
C PRO A 26 10.05 -11.05 16.05
N GLU A 27 9.14 -11.96 16.39
CA GLU A 27 8.29 -12.67 15.43
C GLU A 27 7.38 -11.68 14.66
N TYR A 28 6.83 -10.68 15.35
CA TYR A 28 6.01 -9.63 14.73
C TYR A 28 6.84 -8.85 13.70
N TRP A 29 8.04 -8.40 14.10
CA TRP A 29 8.90 -7.60 13.23
C TRP A 29 9.42 -8.38 12.02
N GLU A 30 9.73 -9.66 12.19
CA GLU A 30 10.11 -10.55 11.09
C GLU A 30 8.97 -10.76 10.10
N GLU A 31 7.75 -10.99 10.59
CA GLU A 31 6.57 -11.17 9.75
C GLU A 31 6.24 -9.90 8.96
N GLU A 32 6.18 -8.74 9.63
CA GLU A 32 5.87 -7.46 8.98
C GLU A 32 6.97 -7.04 7.99
N THR A 33 8.24 -7.31 8.32
CA THR A 33 9.36 -7.10 7.39
C THR A 33 9.24 -7.98 6.15
N ARG A 34 8.84 -9.24 6.30
CA ARG A 34 8.63 -10.15 5.16
C ARG A 34 7.49 -9.66 4.27
N LYS A 35 6.33 -9.33 4.85
CA LYS A 35 5.14 -8.84 4.12
C LYS A 35 5.44 -7.58 3.30
N VAL A 36 6.15 -6.60 3.88
CA VAL A 36 6.45 -5.35 3.17
C VAL A 36 7.50 -5.54 2.07
N LYS A 37 8.44 -6.48 2.23
CA LYS A 37 9.38 -6.87 1.16
C LYS A 37 8.67 -7.57 0.00
N GLU A 38 7.72 -8.45 0.28
CA GLU A 38 6.87 -9.08 -0.74
C GLU A 38 6.03 -8.02 -1.47
N THR A 39 5.42 -7.09 -0.73
CA THR A 39 4.67 -5.96 -1.28
C THR A 39 5.53 -5.10 -2.20
N ALA A 40 6.78 -4.81 -1.82
CA ALA A 40 7.71 -4.04 -2.66
C ALA A 40 7.99 -4.71 -4.02
N GLN A 41 8.10 -6.05 -4.06
CA GLN A 41 8.23 -6.79 -5.33
C GLN A 41 6.95 -6.71 -6.17
N THR A 42 5.78 -6.83 -5.55
CA THR A 42 4.49 -6.65 -6.23
C THR A 42 4.36 -5.25 -6.82
N PHE A 43 4.81 -4.21 -6.11
CA PHE A 43 4.80 -2.83 -6.62
C PHE A 43 5.73 -2.65 -7.80
N ARG A 44 6.91 -3.27 -7.78
CA ARG A 44 7.84 -3.24 -8.91
C ARG A 44 7.22 -3.83 -10.18
N VAL A 45 6.53 -4.97 -10.06
CA VAL A 45 5.80 -5.58 -11.19
C VAL A 45 4.64 -4.69 -11.64
N SER A 46 3.87 -4.18 -10.68
CA SER A 46 2.71 -3.32 -10.97
C SER A 46 3.10 -2.05 -11.72
N LEU A 47 4.22 -1.41 -11.35
CA LEU A 47 4.77 -0.26 -12.07
C LEU A 47 5.12 -0.59 -13.53
N GLY A 48 5.64 -1.80 -13.80
CA GLY A 48 5.88 -2.27 -15.16
C GLY A 48 4.60 -2.40 -15.98
N ASN A 49 3.54 -2.96 -15.37
CA ASN A 49 2.23 -3.12 -16.00
C ASN A 49 1.55 -1.77 -16.26
N LEU A 50 1.51 -0.89 -15.25
CA LEU A 50 0.90 0.44 -15.34
C LEU A 50 1.56 1.26 -16.46
N ARG A 51 2.89 1.25 -16.55
CA ARG A 51 3.61 1.91 -17.64
C ARG A 51 3.14 1.42 -19.02
N GLY A 52 2.90 0.12 -19.15
CA GLY A 52 2.34 -0.49 -20.35
C GLY A 52 0.90 -0.04 -20.64
N TYR A 53 0.03 -0.06 -19.63
CA TYR A 53 -1.38 0.35 -19.76
C TYR A 53 -1.53 1.81 -20.18
N TYR A 54 -0.64 2.68 -19.69
CA TYR A 54 -0.64 4.10 -20.03
C TYR A 54 0.25 4.44 -21.24
N ASN A 55 0.84 3.45 -21.94
CA ASN A 55 1.72 3.64 -23.09
C ASN A 55 2.87 4.64 -22.83
N GLN A 56 3.44 4.61 -21.62
CA GLN A 56 4.49 5.54 -21.19
C GLN A 56 5.89 5.06 -21.58
N SER A 57 6.82 5.99 -21.76
CA SER A 57 8.21 5.69 -22.14
C SER A 57 9.03 5.12 -20.98
N GLU A 58 10.12 4.43 -21.30
CA GLU A 58 10.94 3.76 -20.27
C GLU A 58 11.70 4.71 -19.35
N ALA A 59 12.02 5.92 -19.81
CA ALA A 59 12.88 6.87 -19.10
C ALA A 59 12.12 7.73 -18.05
N GLY A 60 10.83 7.50 -17.84
CA GLY A 60 10.01 8.22 -16.87
C GLY A 60 10.17 7.70 -15.43
N SER A 61 10.07 8.62 -14.46
CA SER A 61 9.87 8.25 -13.05
C SER A 61 8.38 8.23 -12.77
N HIS A 62 7.92 7.17 -12.10
CA HIS A 62 6.51 6.94 -11.80
C HIS A 62 6.32 6.57 -10.34
N THR A 63 5.17 6.94 -9.78
CA THR A 63 4.80 6.63 -8.40
C THR A 63 3.53 5.80 -8.37
N TYR A 64 3.58 4.64 -7.73
CA TYR A 64 2.39 3.85 -7.41
C TYR A 64 2.20 3.82 -5.90
N GLN A 65 1.00 4.17 -5.43
CA GLN A 65 0.69 4.34 -4.02
C GLN A 65 -0.52 3.47 -3.66
N TRP A 66 -0.47 2.89 -2.45
CA TRP A 66 -1.58 2.14 -1.87
C TRP A 66 -1.87 2.68 -0.48
N MET A 67 -3.14 3.05 -0.25
CA MET A 67 -3.66 3.43 1.04
C MET A 67 -4.71 2.39 1.45
N TYR A 68 -4.55 1.84 2.64
CA TYR A 68 -5.50 0.92 3.23
C TYR A 68 -5.62 1.15 4.73
N GLY A 69 -6.73 0.71 5.29
CA GLY A 69 -7.00 0.86 6.72
C GLY A 69 -8.46 0.64 7.05
N CYS A 70 -8.82 0.92 8.30
CA CYS A 70 -10.20 0.87 8.75
C CYS A 70 -10.48 1.91 9.84
N ASP A 71 -11.75 2.32 9.92
CA ASP A 71 -12.30 3.06 11.05
C ASP A 71 -13.12 2.11 11.92
N LEU A 72 -12.93 2.19 13.23
CA LEU A 72 -13.73 1.48 14.21
C LEU A 72 -14.69 2.45 14.92
N GLY A 73 -15.92 2.02 15.17
CA GLY A 73 -16.90 2.76 15.95
C GLY A 73 -16.60 2.76 17.46
N PRO A 74 -17.34 3.53 18.27
CA PRO A 74 -17.18 3.56 19.72
C PRO A 74 -17.38 2.21 20.41
N ASP A 75 -18.10 1.28 19.78
CA ASP A 75 -18.32 -0.09 20.23
C ASP A 75 -17.21 -1.06 19.77
N GLY A 76 -16.15 -0.55 19.14
CA GLY A 76 -15.02 -1.32 18.63
C GLY A 76 -15.31 -2.08 17.34
N ARG A 77 -16.50 -1.90 16.74
CA ARG A 77 -16.87 -2.61 15.51
C ARG A 77 -16.42 -1.87 14.26
N LEU A 78 -16.16 -2.63 13.19
CA LEU A 78 -15.79 -2.08 11.89
C LEU A 78 -16.89 -1.13 11.38
N LEU A 79 -16.54 0.14 11.21
CA LEU A 79 -17.41 1.16 10.64
C LEU A 79 -17.13 1.33 9.15
N ARG A 80 -15.86 1.31 8.75
CA ARG A 80 -15.45 1.50 7.36
C ARG A 80 -14.10 0.86 7.07
N GLY A 81 -13.97 0.22 5.90
CA GLY A 81 -12.70 -0.22 5.34
C GLY A 81 -12.24 0.68 4.19
N TYR A 82 -10.93 0.71 3.97
CA TYR A 82 -10.28 1.46 2.90
C TYR A 82 -9.29 0.56 2.17
N HIS A 83 -9.30 0.66 0.84
CA HIS A 83 -8.32 0.02 -0.03
C HIS A 83 -8.27 0.78 -1.36
N GLN A 84 -7.30 1.68 -1.50
CA GLN A 84 -7.25 2.67 -2.58
C GLN A 84 -5.86 2.71 -3.18
N PHE A 85 -5.79 2.74 -4.51
CA PHE A 85 -4.55 2.90 -5.24
C PHE A 85 -4.55 4.21 -6.01
N ALA A 86 -3.37 4.81 -6.11
CA ALA A 86 -3.11 6.00 -6.92
C ALA A 86 -1.86 5.78 -7.78
N TYR A 87 -1.88 6.35 -8.98
CA TYR A 87 -0.77 6.32 -9.93
C TYR A 87 -0.41 7.74 -10.35
N ASP A 88 0.87 8.10 -10.24
CA ASP A 88 1.41 9.45 -10.50
C ASP A 88 0.60 10.57 -9.81
N GLY A 89 0.19 10.31 -8.57
CA GLY A 89 -0.54 11.25 -7.71
C GLY A 89 -2.02 11.42 -8.05
N LYS A 90 -2.58 10.60 -8.94
CA LYS A 90 -4.01 10.59 -9.30
C LYS A 90 -4.65 9.27 -8.87
N ASP A 91 -5.94 9.31 -8.54
CA ASP A 91 -6.71 8.11 -8.23
C ASP A 91 -6.62 7.11 -9.39
N TYR A 92 -6.42 5.83 -9.05
CA TYR A 92 -6.35 4.73 -10.01
C TYR A 92 -7.54 3.79 -9.84
N ILE A 93 -7.63 3.09 -8.70
CA ILE A 93 -8.76 2.22 -8.37
C ILE A 93 -9.00 2.18 -6.85
N ALA A 94 -10.26 2.21 -6.44
CA ALA A 94 -10.66 2.25 -5.04
C ALA A 94 -11.78 1.26 -4.72
N LEU A 95 -11.66 0.57 -3.59
CA LEU A 95 -12.72 -0.29 -3.04
C LEU A 95 -13.85 0.59 -2.50
N ASN A 96 -15.08 0.29 -2.93
CA ASN A 96 -16.27 1.01 -2.52
C ASN A 96 -16.65 0.69 -1.07
N ARG A 97 -17.54 1.51 -0.51
CA ARG A 97 -17.98 1.38 0.89
C ARG A 97 -18.69 0.05 1.20
N ASP A 98 -19.20 -0.62 0.17
CA ASP A 98 -19.81 -1.96 0.30
C ASP A 98 -18.78 -3.08 0.48
N LEU A 99 -17.48 -2.76 0.36
CA LEU A 99 -16.34 -3.68 0.42
C LEU A 99 -16.39 -4.82 -0.60
N ARG A 100 -17.12 -4.61 -1.71
CA ARG A 100 -17.38 -5.66 -2.72
C ARG A 100 -17.26 -5.16 -4.15
N SER A 101 -17.52 -3.88 -4.39
CA SER A 101 -17.39 -3.26 -5.70
C SER A 101 -16.20 -2.30 -5.74
N TRP A 102 -15.71 -2.02 -6.94
CA TRP A 102 -14.57 -1.14 -7.17
C TRP A 102 -14.98 0.03 -8.05
N THR A 103 -14.37 1.18 -7.81
CA THR A 103 -14.44 2.34 -8.71
C THR A 103 -13.07 2.51 -9.36
N ALA A 104 -13.01 2.36 -10.68
CA ALA A 104 -11.84 2.66 -11.50
C ALA A 104 -11.91 4.12 -11.96
N ALA A 105 -10.77 4.81 -11.96
CA ALA A 105 -10.70 6.24 -12.31
C ALA A 105 -10.70 6.48 -13.83
N ASP A 106 -10.13 5.56 -14.61
CA ASP A 106 -10.03 5.64 -16.07
C ASP A 106 -10.10 4.25 -16.74
N GLU A 107 -9.96 4.22 -18.06
CA GLU A 107 -10.00 2.98 -18.86
C GLU A 107 -8.80 2.06 -18.56
N ALA A 108 -7.63 2.61 -18.27
CA ALA A 108 -6.45 1.81 -17.95
C ALA A 108 -6.66 1.03 -16.64
N ALA A 109 -7.32 1.65 -15.66
CA ALA A 109 -7.69 1.03 -14.39
C ALA A 109 -8.76 -0.08 -14.48
N GLN A 110 -9.34 -0.35 -15.66
CA GLN A 110 -10.28 -1.46 -15.86
C GLN A 110 -9.60 -2.77 -16.33
N ASN A 111 -8.28 -2.76 -16.61
CA ASN A 111 -7.54 -3.90 -17.17
C ASN A 111 -6.91 -4.81 -16.12
#